data_AF-A0A828U9I9-F1
#
_entry.id   AF-A0A828U9I9-F1
#
_cell.length_a   1.000
_cell.length_b   1.000
_cell.length_c   1.000
_cell.angle_alpha   90.00
_cell.angle_beta   90.00
_cell.angle_gamma   90.00
#
_symmetry.space_group_name_H-M   'P 1'
#
loop_
_entity.id
_entity.type
_entity.pdbx_description
1 polymer ?
#
loop_
_entity_poly.entity_id
_entity_poly.type
_entity_poly.pdbx_seq_one_letter_code
_entity_poly.pdbx_strand_id
1 'polypeptide(L)'
;MSAITKERIKLFIKNPLDNGLTRGEQMELARIALASLEREQIRHEHAKWSDSTFGCVGPIGPLKHLSKEALEAAAEPDDLGEWADMQFLLWDAQRRAGISDAEITAAMEDKLKINMKRQWPEPKDGEPRLHIKEPGNSPVTPDGWISCSDRMPEKGQNVLISVNFDSSLVEPLICSARYTGSTFRRGDATIKPGNGIEQATHWMPLPEPPQEVK
;
A
#
# COMPACT_ATOMS: atom_id res chain seq x y z
N MET A 1 -25.60 -21.99 -4.74
CA MET A 1 -25.13 -22.81 -5.88
C MET A 1 -24.11 -23.80 -5.34
N SER A 2 -24.18 -25.08 -5.71
CA SER A 2 -23.17 -26.07 -5.30
C SER A 2 -21.88 -25.83 -6.10
N ALA A 3 -20.76 -25.56 -5.41
CA ALA A 3 -19.45 -25.41 -6.04
C ALA A 3 -18.92 -26.77 -6.52
N ILE A 4 -18.28 -26.79 -7.69
CA ILE A 4 -17.67 -28.01 -8.25
C ILE A 4 -16.49 -28.47 -7.36
N THR A 5 -16.46 -29.74 -6.98
CA THR A 5 -15.39 -30.28 -6.12
C THR A 5 -14.21 -30.85 -6.93
N LYS A 6 -13.07 -31.07 -6.25
CA LYS A 6 -11.90 -31.73 -6.84
C LYS A 6 -12.24 -33.12 -7.38
N GLU A 7 -13.07 -33.86 -6.65
CA GLU A 7 -13.55 -35.20 -7.00
C GLU A 7 -14.42 -35.16 -8.26
N ARG A 8 -15.30 -34.16 -8.35
CA ARG A 8 -16.15 -33.92 -9.52
C ARG A 8 -15.32 -33.61 -10.77
N ILE A 9 -14.25 -32.83 -10.66
CA ILE A 9 -13.37 -32.54 -11.79
C ILE A 9 -12.55 -33.78 -12.19
N LYS A 10 -12.05 -34.56 -11.21
CA LYS A 10 -11.38 -35.85 -11.49
C LYS A 10 -12.31 -36.82 -12.23
N LEU A 11 -13.60 -36.83 -11.90
CA LEU A 11 -14.59 -37.64 -12.62
C LEU A 11 -14.82 -37.12 -14.05
N PHE A 12 -14.88 -35.80 -14.24
CA PHE A 12 -14.97 -35.17 -15.55
C PHE A 12 -13.75 -35.49 -16.43
N ILE A 13 -12.54 -35.50 -15.86
CA ILE A 13 -11.33 -35.90 -16.58
C ILE A 13 -11.43 -37.33 -17.11
N LYS A 14 -12.00 -38.25 -16.31
CA LYS A 14 -12.19 -39.65 -16.72
C LYS A 14 -13.27 -39.83 -17.77
N ASN A 15 -14.31 -38.98 -17.76
CA ASN A 15 -15.49 -39.11 -18.60
C ASN A 15 -15.69 -37.82 -19.41
N PRO A 16 -15.08 -37.70 -20.60
CA PRO A 16 -15.19 -36.50 -21.41
C PRO A 16 -16.63 -36.29 -21.87
N LEU A 17 -17.01 -35.04 -22.06
CA LEU A 17 -18.31 -34.67 -22.57
C LEU A 17 -18.29 -34.62 -24.10
N ASP A 18 -19.38 -35.04 -24.72
CA ASP A 18 -19.64 -34.79 -26.14
C ASP A 18 -20.44 -33.47 -26.26
N ASN A 19 -19.71 -32.36 -26.32
CA ASN A 19 -20.27 -31.01 -26.25
C ASN A 19 -19.60 -30.01 -27.22
N GLY A 20 -18.89 -30.53 -28.23
CA GLY A 20 -18.16 -29.71 -29.19
C GLY A 20 -16.78 -29.23 -28.74
N LEU A 21 -16.39 -29.44 -27.47
CA LEU A 21 -15.01 -29.21 -27.02
C LEU A 21 -14.13 -30.41 -27.35
N THR A 22 -12.94 -30.15 -27.88
CA THR A 22 -11.90 -31.16 -28.05
C THR A 22 -11.47 -31.74 -26.70
N ARG A 23 -10.90 -32.93 -26.74
CA ARG A 23 -10.33 -33.54 -25.51
C ARG A 23 -9.26 -32.64 -24.88
N GLY A 24 -8.45 -31.95 -25.69
CA GLY A 24 -7.44 -31.01 -25.21
C GLY A 24 -8.03 -29.86 -24.41
N GLU A 25 -9.06 -29.19 -24.95
CA GLU A 25 -9.76 -28.08 -24.27
C GLU A 25 -10.41 -28.52 -22.96
N GLN A 26 -11.01 -29.71 -22.94
CA GLN A 26 -11.60 -30.26 -21.72
C GLN A 26 -10.53 -30.56 -20.66
N MET A 27 -9.36 -31.06 -21.04
CA MET A 27 -8.26 -31.27 -20.10
C MET A 27 -7.69 -29.95 -19.57
N GLU A 28 -7.60 -28.92 -20.41
CA GLU A 28 -7.12 -27.61 -19.98
C GLU A 28 -8.09 -26.94 -19.01
N LEU A 29 -9.40 -26.98 -19.29
CA LEU A 29 -10.42 -26.50 -18.37
C LEU A 29 -10.32 -27.22 -17.01
N ALA A 30 -10.15 -28.53 -17.02
CA ALA A 30 -10.00 -29.31 -15.80
C ALA A 30 -8.73 -28.95 -15.02
N ARG A 31 -7.61 -28.72 -15.72
CA ARG A 31 -6.34 -28.29 -15.12
C ARG A 31 -6.48 -26.93 -14.44
N ILE A 32 -7.07 -25.94 -15.11
CA ILE A 32 -7.32 -24.60 -14.56
C ILE A 32 -8.21 -24.68 -13.31
N ALA A 33 -9.30 -25.44 -13.40
CA ALA A 33 -10.23 -25.59 -12.29
C ALA A 33 -9.59 -26.30 -11.08
N LEU A 34 -8.77 -27.34 -11.31
CA LEU A 34 -8.04 -28.02 -10.23
C LEU A 34 -7.04 -27.09 -9.53
N ALA A 35 -6.24 -26.34 -10.30
CA ALA A 35 -5.27 -25.41 -9.74
C ALA A 35 -5.95 -24.29 -8.91
N SER A 36 -7.09 -23.78 -9.40
CA SER A 36 -7.89 -22.80 -8.67
C SER A 36 -8.42 -23.34 -7.34
N LEU A 37 -9.00 -24.55 -7.35
CA LEU A 37 -9.50 -25.20 -6.13
C LEU A 37 -8.39 -25.50 -5.11
N GLU A 38 -7.20 -25.91 -5.56
CA GLU A 38 -6.05 -26.14 -4.66
C GLU A 38 -5.60 -24.85 -3.99
N ARG A 39 -5.48 -23.75 -4.75
CA ARG A 39 -5.13 -22.44 -4.19
C ARG A 39 -6.19 -21.91 -3.22
N GLU A 40 -7.47 -22.14 -3.53
CA GLU A 40 -8.57 -21.71 -2.68
C GLU A 40 -8.66 -22.52 -1.38
N GLN A 41 -8.33 -23.82 -1.41
CA GLN A 41 -8.25 -24.64 -0.21
C GLN A 41 -7.17 -24.12 0.74
N ILE A 42 -5.97 -23.83 0.21
CA ILE A 42 -4.86 -23.27 0.99
C ILE A 42 -5.25 -21.93 1.63
N ARG A 43 -5.89 -21.04 0.87
CA ARG A 43 -6.37 -19.74 1.37
C ARG A 43 -7.36 -19.89 2.52
N HIS A 44 -8.31 -20.83 2.41
CA HIS A 44 -9.28 -21.12 3.47
C HIS A 44 -8.64 -21.72 4.72
N GLU A 45 -7.70 -22.65 4.57
CA GLU A 45 -6.98 -23.24 5.71
C GLU A 45 -6.15 -22.19 6.44
N HIS A 46 -5.44 -21.34 5.69
CA HIS A 46 -4.72 -20.20 6.23
C HIS A 46 -5.64 -19.24 6.99
N ALA A 47 -6.79 -18.87 6.41
CA ALA A 47 -7.75 -17.98 7.07
C ALA A 47 -8.26 -18.57 8.40
N LYS A 48 -8.62 -19.86 8.42
CA LYS A 48 -9.04 -20.56 9.65
C LYS A 48 -7.95 -20.55 10.72
N TRP A 49 -6.72 -20.86 10.34
CA TRP A 49 -5.58 -20.83 11.26
C TRP A 49 -5.33 -19.42 11.79
N SER A 50 -5.32 -18.42 10.91
CA SER A 50 -5.12 -17.00 11.26
C SER A 50 -6.22 -16.49 12.21
N ASP A 51 -7.47 -16.86 11.98
CA ASP A 51 -8.58 -16.52 12.89
C ASP A 51 -8.45 -17.18 14.25
N SER A 52 -8.06 -18.47 14.29
CA SER A 52 -7.84 -19.19 15.54
C SER A 52 -6.64 -18.66 16.34
N THR A 53 -5.63 -18.11 15.65
CA THR A 53 -4.36 -17.70 16.27
C THR A 53 -4.40 -16.25 16.72
N PHE A 54 -4.91 -15.36 15.87
CA PHE A 54 -4.87 -13.91 16.09
C PHE A 54 -6.22 -13.30 16.46
N GLY A 55 -7.32 -14.04 16.29
CA GLY A 55 -8.67 -13.58 16.60
C GLY A 55 -9.16 -12.45 15.68
N CYS A 56 -10.03 -11.61 16.24
CA CYS A 56 -10.74 -10.54 15.52
C CYS A 56 -9.88 -9.27 15.37
N VAL A 57 -8.79 -9.37 14.60
CA VAL A 57 -7.93 -8.23 14.23
C VAL A 57 -8.25 -7.73 12.81
N GLY A 58 -8.03 -6.43 12.59
CA GLY A 58 -8.22 -5.77 11.30
C GLY A 58 -7.03 -5.94 10.33
N PRO A 59 -7.12 -5.35 9.12
CA PRO A 59 -6.16 -5.59 8.03
C PRO A 59 -4.79 -4.91 8.23
N ILE A 60 -4.69 -3.94 9.16
CA ILE A 60 -3.48 -3.11 9.32
C ILE A 60 -2.27 -3.91 9.80
N GLY A 61 -2.46 -4.89 10.69
CA GLY A 61 -1.38 -5.75 11.18
C GLY A 61 -0.71 -6.53 10.05
N PRO A 62 -1.48 -7.35 9.29
CA PRO A 62 -0.96 -8.06 8.13
C PRO A 62 -0.30 -7.15 7.08
N LEU A 63 -0.83 -5.95 6.83
CA LEU A 63 -0.21 -5.00 5.88
C LEU A 63 1.15 -4.46 6.37
N LYS A 64 1.27 -4.16 7.66
CA LYS A 64 2.56 -3.77 8.26
C LYS A 64 3.57 -4.92 8.21
N HIS A 65 3.10 -6.15 8.41
CA HIS A 65 3.94 -7.34 8.30
C HIS A 65 4.36 -7.58 6.86
N LEU A 66 3.45 -7.45 5.88
CA LEU A 66 3.73 -7.60 4.46
C LEU A 66 4.86 -6.68 3.99
N SER A 67 4.99 -5.50 4.60
CA SER A 67 6.09 -4.57 4.29
C SER A 67 7.47 -5.11 4.71
N LYS A 68 7.53 -5.95 5.75
CA LYS A 68 8.76 -6.62 6.20
C LYS A 68 9.09 -7.82 5.31
N GLU A 69 8.10 -8.69 5.06
CA GLU A 69 8.27 -9.84 4.16
C GLU A 69 8.67 -9.42 2.74
N ALA A 70 8.20 -8.26 2.28
CA ALA A 70 8.65 -7.72 0.99
C ALA A 70 10.15 -7.36 0.97
N LEU A 71 10.74 -6.97 2.12
CA LEU A 71 12.17 -6.72 2.24
C LEU A 71 12.96 -8.03 2.34
N GLU A 72 12.42 -9.03 3.04
CA GLU A 72 13.01 -10.37 3.16
C GLU A 72 13.03 -11.07 1.80
N ALA A 73 11.89 -11.09 1.08
CA ALA A 73 11.81 -11.59 -0.29
C ALA A 73 12.73 -10.85 -1.29
N ALA A 74 12.97 -9.55 -1.08
CA ALA A 74 13.90 -8.79 -1.91
C ALA A 74 15.37 -9.14 -1.62
N ALA A 75 15.69 -9.53 -0.38
CA ALA A 75 17.03 -9.98 0.01
C ALA A 75 17.30 -11.42 -0.44
N GLU A 76 16.27 -12.28 -0.41
CA GLU A 76 16.36 -13.72 -0.72
C GLU A 76 15.34 -14.13 -1.81
N PRO A 77 15.46 -13.62 -3.05
CA PRO A 77 14.44 -13.82 -4.08
C PRO A 77 14.27 -15.28 -4.53
N ASP A 78 15.25 -16.14 -4.27
CA ASP A 78 15.22 -17.57 -4.55
C ASP A 78 14.51 -18.39 -3.46
N ASP A 79 14.21 -17.79 -2.29
CA ASP A 79 13.44 -18.44 -1.24
C ASP A 79 11.94 -18.31 -1.50
N LEU A 80 11.31 -19.42 -1.89
CA LEU A 80 9.87 -19.48 -2.12
C LEU A 80 9.03 -19.27 -0.85
N GLY A 81 9.61 -19.44 0.34
CA GLY A 81 8.96 -19.18 1.63
C GLY A 81 8.55 -17.72 1.75
N GLU A 82 9.47 -16.80 1.47
CA GLU A 82 9.25 -15.35 1.56
C GLU A 82 8.14 -14.86 0.62
N TRP A 83 8.07 -15.44 -0.58
CA TRP A 83 6.97 -15.18 -1.51
C TRP A 83 5.63 -15.73 -1.01
N ALA A 84 5.65 -16.88 -0.34
CA ALA A 84 4.45 -17.47 0.24
C ALA A 84 3.93 -16.62 1.42
N ASP A 85 4.81 -16.10 2.26
CA ASP A 85 4.44 -15.22 3.38
C ASP A 85 3.80 -13.93 2.87
N MET A 86 4.34 -13.31 1.82
CA MET A 86 3.67 -12.18 1.17
C MET A 86 2.26 -12.51 0.68
N GLN A 87 2.06 -13.70 0.09
CA GLN A 87 0.73 -14.11 -0.41
C GLN A 87 -0.25 -14.33 0.74
N PHE A 88 0.18 -14.99 1.82
CA PHE A 88 -0.64 -15.22 3.00
C PHE A 88 -1.07 -13.91 3.66
N LEU A 89 -0.12 -12.98 3.84
CA LEU A 89 -0.41 -11.68 4.46
C LEU A 89 -1.31 -10.80 3.60
N LEU A 90 -1.14 -10.82 2.27
CA LEU A 90 -2.01 -10.08 1.37
C LEU A 90 -3.45 -10.62 1.40
N TRP A 91 -3.62 -11.95 1.34
CA TRP A 91 -4.93 -12.58 1.47
C TRP A 91 -5.58 -12.29 2.83
N ASP A 92 -4.80 -12.33 3.91
CA ASP A 92 -5.28 -12.04 5.25
C ASP A 92 -5.74 -10.59 5.39
N ALA A 93 -4.97 -9.65 4.85
CA ALA A 93 -5.35 -8.24 4.82
C ALA A 93 -6.64 -8.03 4.03
N GLN A 94 -6.76 -8.61 2.83
CA GLN A 94 -7.94 -8.47 1.98
C GLN A 94 -9.21 -8.99 2.67
N ARG A 95 -9.18 -10.23 3.19
CA ARG A 95 -10.35 -10.81 3.86
C ARG A 95 -10.73 -10.04 5.13
N ARG A 96 -9.75 -9.57 5.92
CA ARG A 96 -9.99 -8.79 7.15
C ARG A 96 -10.50 -7.38 6.85
N ALA A 97 -10.23 -6.86 5.67
CA ALA A 97 -10.82 -5.62 5.14
C ALA A 97 -12.24 -5.84 4.57
N GLY A 98 -12.73 -7.08 4.51
CA GLY A 98 -14.02 -7.41 3.91
C GLY A 98 -14.04 -7.33 2.38
N ILE A 99 -12.88 -7.34 1.73
CA ILE A 99 -12.76 -7.24 0.27
C ILE A 99 -12.99 -8.61 -0.34
N SER A 100 -13.95 -8.71 -1.26
CA SER A 100 -14.22 -9.92 -2.02
C SER A 100 -13.31 -10.06 -3.26
N ASP A 101 -13.15 -11.30 -3.73
CA ASP A 101 -12.40 -11.61 -4.96
C ASP A 101 -12.94 -10.86 -6.19
N ALA A 102 -14.25 -10.65 -6.27
CA ALA A 102 -14.89 -9.88 -7.34
C ALA A 102 -14.52 -8.39 -7.28
N GLU A 103 -14.55 -7.79 -6.09
CA GLU A 103 -14.20 -6.37 -5.90
C GLU A 103 -12.73 -6.11 -6.20
N ILE A 104 -11.81 -6.94 -5.68
CA ILE A 104 -10.39 -6.74 -5.94
C ILE A 104 -10.06 -6.98 -7.41
N THR A 105 -10.71 -7.95 -8.06
CA THR A 105 -10.51 -8.23 -9.49
C THR A 105 -10.95 -7.04 -10.35
N ALA A 106 -12.14 -6.48 -10.09
CA ALA A 106 -12.61 -5.28 -10.78
C ALA A 106 -11.66 -4.09 -10.57
N ALA A 107 -11.19 -3.89 -9.32
CA ALA A 107 -10.22 -2.84 -9.02
C ALA A 107 -8.87 -3.05 -9.73
N MET A 108 -8.40 -4.29 -9.85
CA MET A 108 -7.18 -4.64 -10.59
C MET A 108 -7.33 -4.35 -12.09
N GLU A 109 -8.46 -4.70 -12.71
CA GLU A 109 -8.74 -4.41 -14.12
C GLU A 109 -8.70 -2.92 -14.41
N ASP A 110 -9.35 -2.11 -13.58
CA ASP A 110 -9.38 -0.66 -13.76
C ASP A 110 -8.02 -0.03 -13.50
N LYS A 111 -7.29 -0.50 -12.47
CA LYS A 111 -5.94 -0.03 -12.19
C LYS A 111 -4.97 -0.38 -13.30
N LEU A 112 -5.10 -1.55 -13.93
CA LEU A 112 -4.29 -1.97 -15.06
C LEU A 112 -4.49 -1.05 -16.27
N LYS A 113 -5.74 -0.72 -16.63
CA LYS A 113 -6.06 0.23 -17.70
C LYS A 113 -5.41 1.60 -17.47
N ILE A 114 -5.39 2.07 -16.22
CA ILE A 114 -4.73 3.33 -15.84
C ILE A 114 -3.20 3.19 -16.00
N ASN A 115 -2.60 2.11 -15.49
CA ASN A 115 -1.16 1.91 -15.51
C ASN A 115 -0.59 1.79 -16.93
N MET A 116 -1.33 1.15 -17.86
CA MET A 116 -0.95 1.03 -19.28
C MET A 116 -0.92 2.37 -20.01
N LYS A 117 -1.63 3.39 -19.53
CA LYS A 117 -1.67 4.74 -20.12
C LYS A 117 -0.62 5.69 -19.53
N ARG A 118 0.07 5.29 -18.46
CA ARG A 118 1.05 6.14 -17.77
C ARG A 118 2.39 6.14 -18.48
N GLN A 119 3.13 7.22 -18.30
CA GLN A 119 4.55 7.27 -18.64
C GLN A 119 5.38 6.72 -17.47
N TRP A 120 6.37 5.90 -17.80
CA TRP A 120 7.25 5.25 -16.85
C TRP A 120 8.71 5.58 -17.15
N PRO A 121 9.55 5.74 -16.13
CA PRO A 121 10.98 5.96 -16.35
C PRO A 121 11.64 4.71 -16.94
N GLU A 122 12.82 4.92 -17.51
CA GLU A 122 13.66 3.84 -18.04
C GLU A 122 13.90 2.73 -17.00
N PRO A 123 13.88 1.47 -17.42
CA PRO A 123 14.26 0.35 -16.60
C PRO A 123 15.58 0.44 -15.85
N LYS A 124 15.50 0.25 -14.53
CA LYS A 124 16.64 -0.05 -13.67
C LYS A 124 16.34 -1.30 -12.86
N ASP A 125 17.31 -2.20 -12.83
CA ASP A 125 17.22 -3.44 -12.07
C ASP A 125 17.40 -3.15 -10.57
N GLY A 126 16.69 -3.89 -9.72
CA GLY A 126 16.70 -3.71 -8.26
C GLY A 126 16.02 -2.45 -7.72
N GLU A 127 15.57 -1.52 -8.56
CA GLU A 127 15.02 -0.22 -8.15
C GLU A 127 13.49 -0.11 -8.37
N PRO A 128 12.73 0.46 -7.42
CA PRO A 128 11.30 0.68 -7.60
C PRO A 128 11.03 1.70 -8.72
N ARG A 129 9.98 1.44 -9.51
CA ARG A 129 9.54 2.34 -10.58
C ARG A 129 8.31 3.08 -10.16
N LEU A 130 8.45 4.39 -10.05
CA LEU A 130 7.32 5.28 -9.83
C LEU A 130 6.95 5.91 -11.17
N HIS A 131 5.66 5.89 -11.51
CA HIS A 131 5.15 6.56 -12.69
C HIS A 131 5.57 8.04 -12.71
N ILE A 132 5.92 8.55 -13.89
CA ILE A 132 6.22 9.96 -14.07
C ILE A 132 4.92 10.71 -13.86
N LYS A 133 4.86 11.55 -12.83
CA LYS A 133 3.80 12.54 -12.69
C LYS A 133 4.12 13.64 -13.70
N GLU A 134 3.19 13.95 -14.60
CA GLU A 134 3.31 15.15 -15.43
C GLU A 134 3.50 16.35 -14.49
N PRO A 135 4.53 17.20 -14.69
CA PRO A 135 4.62 18.47 -13.97
C PRO A 135 3.56 19.41 -14.53
N GLY A 136 2.30 19.24 -14.09
CA GLY A 136 1.20 20.09 -14.54
C GLY A 136 -0.16 19.41 -14.51
N ASN A 137 -0.74 19.24 -13.32
CA ASN A 137 -2.20 19.33 -13.03
C ASN A 137 -2.59 18.80 -11.63
N SER A 138 -1.66 18.73 -10.68
CA SER A 138 -2.12 19.08 -9.33
C SER A 138 -2.37 20.59 -9.38
N PRO A 139 -3.56 21.10 -9.03
CA PRO A 139 -3.56 22.43 -8.44
C PRO A 139 -2.44 22.40 -7.40
N VAL A 140 -1.62 23.44 -7.34
CA VAL A 140 -0.95 23.73 -6.08
C VAL A 140 -2.08 23.95 -5.10
N THR A 141 -2.61 22.89 -4.49
CA THR A 141 -3.52 22.97 -3.37
C THR A 141 -2.67 23.61 -2.28
N PRO A 142 -3.02 24.82 -1.81
CA PRO A 142 -2.24 25.49 -0.76
C PRO A 142 -2.21 24.75 0.59
N ASP A 143 -2.80 23.56 0.68
CA ASP A 143 -3.11 22.88 1.94
C ASP A 143 -2.15 21.73 2.31
N GLY A 144 -0.91 21.77 1.81
CA GLY A 144 0.12 20.74 2.07
C GLY A 144 1.36 21.27 2.79
N TRP A 145 2.11 20.35 3.41
CA TRP A 145 3.45 20.61 3.94
C TRP A 145 4.41 21.04 2.82
N ILE A 146 5.04 22.19 2.99
CA ILE A 146 6.03 22.80 2.10
C ILE A 146 7.41 22.55 2.70
N SER A 147 8.33 21.97 1.92
CA SER A 147 9.72 21.79 2.37
C SER A 147 10.39 23.15 2.57
N CYS A 148 11.14 23.30 3.67
CA CYS A 148 11.92 24.51 3.92
C CYS A 148 13.01 24.75 2.85
N SER A 149 13.46 23.68 2.20
CA SER A 149 14.43 23.77 1.09
C SER A 149 13.80 24.29 -0.21
N ASP A 150 12.50 24.08 -0.40
CA ASP A 150 11.79 24.51 -1.61
C ASP A 150 11.34 25.98 -1.48
N ARG A 151 10.76 26.32 -0.33
CA ARG A 151 10.25 27.67 -0.07
C ARG A 151 10.21 27.92 1.43
N MET A 152 10.63 29.10 1.86
CA MET A 152 10.48 29.55 3.23
C MET A 152 9.19 30.39 3.40
N PRO A 153 8.59 30.43 4.60
CA PRO A 153 7.51 31.36 4.90
C PRO A 153 7.98 32.81 4.78
N GLU A 154 7.03 33.75 4.75
CA GLU A 154 7.36 35.16 4.83
C GLU A 154 7.90 35.54 6.21
N LYS A 155 8.78 36.54 6.27
CA LYS A 155 9.30 37.05 7.54
C LYS A 155 8.15 37.55 8.41
N GLY A 156 8.05 37.00 9.61
CA GLY A 156 7.02 37.32 10.58
C GLY A 156 5.77 36.45 10.48
N GLN A 157 5.67 35.55 9.50
CA GLN A 157 4.54 34.62 9.32
C GLN A 157 4.52 33.56 10.42
N ASN A 158 3.32 33.27 10.93
CA ASN A 158 3.08 32.14 11.82
C ASN A 158 2.65 30.93 11.00
N VAL A 159 3.28 29.78 11.26
CA VAL A 159 3.10 28.54 10.50
C VAL A 159 3.15 27.34 11.45
N LEU A 160 2.67 26.18 11.00
CA LEU A 160 3.05 24.91 11.61
C LEU A 160 4.39 24.45 11.03
N ILE A 161 5.27 23.91 11.86
CA ILE A 161 6.54 23.31 11.47
C ILE A 161 6.60 21.84 11.91
N SER A 162 7.28 21.02 11.11
CA SER A 162 7.64 19.64 11.44
C SER A 162 9.12 19.56 11.71
N VAL A 163 9.50 19.09 12.90
CA VAL A 163 10.88 18.95 13.36
C VAL A 163 11.19 17.47 13.59
N ASN A 164 12.22 16.97 12.93
CA ASN A 164 12.69 15.60 13.11
C ASN A 164 13.79 15.55 14.18
N PHE A 165 13.65 14.67 15.16
CA PHE A 165 14.64 14.45 16.23
C PHE A 165 15.51 13.20 16.01
N ASP A 166 15.28 12.44 14.93
CA ASP A 166 16.01 11.20 14.60
C ASP A 166 16.23 10.30 15.82
N SER A 167 15.13 10.02 16.52
CA SER A 167 15.13 9.26 17.77
C SER A 167 14.02 8.21 17.75
N SER A 168 14.34 6.99 18.18
CA SER A 168 13.34 5.93 18.40
C SER A 168 12.52 6.13 19.67
N LEU A 169 12.89 7.10 20.52
CA LEU A 169 12.23 7.40 21.79
C LEU A 169 11.42 8.70 21.77
N VAL A 170 11.68 9.59 20.80
CA VAL A 170 11.05 10.91 20.70
C VAL A 170 10.37 11.04 19.35
N GLU A 171 9.04 11.16 19.38
CA GLU A 171 8.25 11.37 18.18
C GLU A 171 8.59 12.72 17.50
N PRO A 172 8.45 12.81 16.16
CA PRO A 172 8.60 14.08 15.45
C PRO A 172 7.67 15.17 16.02
N LEU A 173 8.21 16.36 16.27
CA LEU A 173 7.44 17.46 16.82
C LEU A 173 6.74 18.23 15.71
N ILE A 174 5.42 18.32 15.81
CA ILE A 174 4.61 19.27 15.04
C ILE A 174 4.19 20.41 15.97
N CYS A 175 4.53 21.64 15.63
CA CYS A 175 4.16 22.80 16.45
C CYS A 175 4.03 24.10 15.67
N SER A 176 3.31 25.06 16.24
CA SER A 176 3.25 26.43 15.71
C SER A 176 4.53 27.19 16.02
N ALA A 177 5.08 27.90 15.04
CA ALA A 177 6.23 28.77 15.20
C ALA A 177 6.14 30.01 14.29
N ARG A 178 6.84 31.08 14.67
CA ARG A 178 6.96 32.29 13.87
C ARG A 178 8.27 32.29 13.10
N TYR A 179 8.23 32.47 11.79
CA TYR A 179 9.45 32.61 11.00
C TYR A 179 10.04 34.00 11.13
N THR A 180 11.34 34.10 11.43
CA THR A 180 12.04 35.38 11.68
C THR A 180 12.72 35.95 10.43
N GLY A 181 12.68 35.23 9.30
CA GLY A 181 13.49 35.51 8.11
C GLY A 181 14.78 34.67 8.04
N SER A 182 15.12 33.94 9.10
CA SER A 182 16.25 33.00 9.11
C SER A 182 15.99 31.73 9.94
N THR A 183 15.18 31.83 11.01
CA THR A 183 14.87 30.73 11.93
C THR A 183 13.39 30.74 12.36
N PHE A 184 12.90 29.62 12.87
CA PHE A 184 11.59 29.51 13.49
C PHE A 184 11.69 29.75 15.00
N ARG A 185 10.84 30.62 15.53
CA ARG A 185 10.76 30.96 16.95
C ARG A 185 9.48 30.43 17.58
N ARG A 186 9.61 29.75 18.72
CA ARG A 186 8.50 29.31 19.56
C ARG A 186 8.86 29.58 21.02
N GLY A 187 8.33 30.67 21.58
CA GLY A 187 8.81 31.18 22.88
C GLY A 187 10.32 31.44 22.83
N ASP A 188 11.05 30.92 23.80
CA ASP A 188 12.51 31.04 23.88
C ASP A 188 13.27 30.08 22.94
N ALA A 189 12.58 29.08 22.37
CA ALA A 189 13.18 28.11 21.47
C ALA A 189 13.44 28.71 20.07
N THR A 190 14.61 28.39 19.51
CA THR A 190 15.03 28.77 18.15
C THR A 190 15.35 27.52 17.35
N ILE A 191 14.62 27.30 16.26
CA ILE A 191 14.76 26.11 15.41
C ILE A 191 15.25 26.56 14.03
N LYS A 192 16.30 25.92 13.52
CA LYS A 192 16.84 26.21 12.18
C LYS A 192 16.03 25.47 11.12
N PRO A 193 15.76 26.08 9.95
CA PRO A 193 15.28 25.34 8.80
C PRO A 193 16.37 24.42 8.25
N GLY A 194 15.96 23.26 7.72
CA GLY A 194 16.84 22.35 7.01
C GLY A 194 16.48 20.89 7.23
N ASN A 195 17.31 19.98 6.70
CA ASN A 195 17.05 18.55 6.68
C ASN A 195 17.83 17.77 7.77
N GLY A 196 18.51 18.47 8.68
CA GLY A 196 19.28 17.84 9.77
C GLY A 196 18.43 17.48 10.98
N ILE A 197 19.07 16.81 11.94
CA ILE A 197 18.51 16.51 13.26
C ILE A 197 18.19 17.83 13.99
N GLU A 198 17.03 17.90 14.65
CA GLU A 198 16.50 19.08 15.36
C GLU A 198 16.23 20.30 14.46
N GLN A 199 16.12 20.08 13.14
CA GLN A 199 15.78 21.13 12.18
C GLN A 199 14.34 21.00 11.70
N ALA A 200 13.75 22.15 11.37
CA ALA A 200 12.44 22.21 10.74
C ALA A 200 12.59 21.82 9.26
N THR A 201 12.05 20.66 8.89
CA THR A 201 12.15 20.12 7.53
C THR A 201 11.05 20.68 6.64
N HIS A 202 9.83 20.81 7.18
CA HIS A 202 8.65 21.27 6.44
C HIS A 202 7.84 22.26 7.27
N TRP A 203 7.08 23.11 6.59
CA TRP A 203 6.11 24.02 7.19
C TRP A 203 4.78 24.02 6.42
N MET A 204 3.69 24.45 7.04
CA MET A 204 2.44 24.76 6.36
C MET A 204 1.75 25.96 6.99
N PRO A 205 0.87 26.69 6.28
CA PRO A 205 0.05 27.74 6.87
C PRO A 205 -0.73 27.20 8.08
N LEU A 206 -1.05 28.08 9.05
CA LEU A 206 -1.99 27.71 10.11
C LEU A 206 -3.35 27.37 9.48
N PRO A 207 -4.03 26.30 9.94
CA PRO A 207 -5.35 25.96 9.44
C PRO A 207 -6.33 27.09 9.74
N GLU A 208 -7.34 27.25 8.88
CA GLU A 208 -8.44 28.19 9.16
C GLU A 208 -9.15 27.79 10.47
N PRO A 209 -9.55 28.77 11.29
CA PRO A 209 -10.32 28.49 12.49
C PRO A 209 -11.64 27.78 12.13
N PRO A 210 -12.18 26.90 12.99
CA PRO A 210 -13.46 26.27 12.75
C PRO A 210 -14.55 27.33 12.53
N GLN A 211 -15.28 27.23 11.42
CA GLN A 211 -16.44 28.08 11.20
C GLN A 211 -17.60 27.55 12.05
N GLU A 212 -18.17 28.40 12.91
CA GLU A 212 -19.38 28.05 13.64
C GLU A 212 -20.53 27.85 12.64
N VAL A 213 -21.10 26.64 12.62
CA VAL A 213 -22.32 26.36 11.89
C VAL A 213 -23.46 27.06 12.64
N LYS A 214 -24.00 28.13 12.05
CA LYS A 214 -25.21 28.79 12.55
C LYS A 214 -26.45 27.94 12.35
#